data_AF-A0AAF0AM49-F1
#
_entry.id   AF-A0AAF0AM49-F1
#
_cell.length_a   1.000
_cell.length_b   1.000
_cell.length_c   1.000
_cell.angle_alpha   90.00
_cell.angle_beta   90.00
_cell.angle_gamma   90.00
#
_symmetry.space_group_name_H-M   'P 1'
#
loop_
_entity.id
_entity.type
_entity.pdbx_description
1 polymer ?
#
loop_
_entity_poly.entity_id
_entity_poly.type
_entity_poly.pdbx_seq_one_letter_code
_entity_poly.pdbx_strand_id
1 'polypeptide(L)'
;MSKDNWLTLSQTIDGTVSEKWPEIPQLNQPTPGGQASSSGAAGFVYSGLRQEIVPQRLLLDSRLTPLERNGWLVFKMLLDKQGYSVPRYQDLQPYLAQTPYGEQASRETISRVIAILRMTRWISLLAQGRDSGTGRIVGNMYILHEDPVTVQEAEMIDTGYAELVTKNLHHNIKSVRIVAGNVAEELAEAAGTVIPTRLDILQQRIENTSSSQQKVPRSSDSERGKITLVRNPNSAKKPSSEPRAC
;
A
#
# COMPACT_ATOMS: atom_id res chain seq x y z
N MET A 1 8.11 -20.67 -21.78
CA MET A 1 9.22 -19.67 -21.79
C MET A 1 10.45 -20.35 -21.19
N SER A 2 11.55 -20.45 -21.95
CA SER A 2 12.71 -21.29 -21.60
C SER A 2 13.55 -20.68 -20.46
N LYS A 3 14.12 -21.55 -19.62
CA LYS A 3 15.01 -21.23 -18.48
C LYS A 3 16.32 -20.57 -18.93
N ASP A 4 16.66 -20.60 -20.20
CA ASP A 4 17.92 -20.01 -20.67
C ASP A 4 17.87 -18.48 -20.71
N ASN A 5 16.67 -17.89 -20.81
CA ASN A 5 16.46 -16.45 -20.93
C ASN A 5 16.64 -15.69 -19.60
N TRP A 6 16.57 -16.37 -18.44
CA TRP A 6 16.68 -15.72 -17.13
C TRP A 6 18.12 -15.46 -16.71
N LEU A 7 19.04 -16.38 -17.02
CA LEU A 7 20.48 -16.23 -16.77
C LEU A 7 21.05 -15.06 -17.59
N THR A 8 20.56 -14.90 -18.82
CA THR A 8 20.93 -13.80 -19.71
C THR A 8 20.43 -12.47 -19.17
N LEU A 9 19.18 -12.40 -18.65
CA LEU A 9 18.65 -11.18 -18.05
C LEU A 9 19.43 -10.76 -16.80
N SER A 10 19.78 -11.69 -15.90
CA SER A 10 20.59 -11.36 -14.72
C SER A 10 21.99 -10.87 -15.09
N GLN A 11 22.64 -11.50 -16.07
CA GLN A 11 23.98 -11.10 -16.53
C GLN A 11 23.98 -9.78 -17.31
N THR A 12 22.89 -9.49 -18.03
CA THR A 12 22.71 -8.21 -18.74
C THR A 12 22.48 -7.06 -17.75
N ILE A 13 21.75 -7.30 -16.65
CA ILE A 13 21.53 -6.30 -15.60
C ILE A 13 22.84 -6.01 -14.85
N ASP A 14 23.61 -7.05 -14.48
CA ASP A 14 24.91 -6.87 -13.80
C ASP A 14 25.95 -6.18 -14.70
N GLY A 15 25.91 -6.39 -16.02
CA GLY A 15 26.82 -5.76 -16.99
C GLY A 15 26.51 -4.30 -17.32
N THR A 16 25.28 -3.82 -17.08
CA THR A 16 24.85 -2.46 -17.46
C THR A 16 24.92 -1.46 -16.31
N VAL A 17 25.11 -1.92 -15.06
CA VAL A 17 25.17 -1.05 -13.86
C VAL A 17 26.61 -0.68 -13.49
N SER A 18 27.50 -0.63 -14.47
CA SER A 18 28.84 -0.06 -14.32
C SER A 18 29.14 0.87 -15.48
N GLU A 19 28.69 2.13 -15.38
CA GLU A 19 29.47 3.35 -15.68
C GLU A 19 28.58 4.61 -15.72
N LYS A 20 29.10 5.69 -15.11
CA LYS A 20 28.60 7.07 -14.96
C LYS A 20 27.34 7.47 -15.76
N TRP A 21 26.30 7.82 -15.00
CA TRP A 21 25.05 8.45 -15.47
C TRP A 21 25.28 9.82 -16.16
N PRO A 22 24.57 10.14 -17.26
CA PRO A 22 24.69 11.44 -17.95
C PRO A 22 23.88 12.56 -17.27
N GLU A 23 24.35 13.81 -17.41
CA GLU A 23 23.64 15.00 -16.91
C GLU A 23 22.40 15.33 -17.74
N ILE A 24 21.31 15.68 -17.06
CA ILE A 24 20.00 15.96 -17.64
C ILE A 24 19.95 17.40 -18.19
N PRO A 25 19.44 17.65 -19.42
CA PRO A 25 19.37 19.00 -19.99
C PRO A 25 18.32 19.89 -19.29
N GLN A 26 18.63 21.18 -19.14
CA GLN A 26 17.73 22.19 -18.57
C GLN A 26 16.63 22.59 -19.57
N LEU A 27 15.35 22.42 -19.20
CA LEU A 27 14.21 23.01 -19.92
C LEU A 27 13.96 24.44 -19.44
N ASN A 28 13.87 25.40 -20.36
CA ASN A 28 13.55 26.80 -20.05
C ASN A 28 12.11 26.95 -19.55
N GLN A 29 11.92 27.71 -18.47
CA GLN A 29 10.61 27.98 -17.85
C GLN A 29 9.79 29.03 -18.64
N PRO A 30 8.45 28.95 -18.63
CA PRO A 30 7.59 29.90 -19.33
C PRO A 30 7.55 31.27 -18.62
N THR A 31 7.53 32.35 -19.42
CA THR A 31 7.53 33.74 -18.90
C THR A 31 6.11 34.17 -18.50
N PRO A 32 5.87 34.64 -17.26
CA PRO A 32 4.58 35.18 -16.87
C PRO A 32 4.41 36.60 -17.40
N GLY A 33 3.38 36.83 -18.22
CA GLY A 33 2.93 38.18 -18.56
C GLY A 33 2.20 38.80 -17.37
N GLY A 34 2.82 39.78 -16.70
CA GLY A 34 2.19 40.54 -15.62
C GLY A 34 3.20 41.46 -14.92
N GLN A 35 2.88 42.75 -14.87
CA GLN A 35 3.80 43.83 -14.48
C GLN A 35 4.48 43.60 -13.11
N ALA A 36 5.80 43.68 -13.12
CA ALA A 36 6.66 43.63 -11.95
C ALA A 36 6.32 44.77 -10.98
N SER A 37 5.67 44.43 -9.87
CA SER A 37 5.56 45.31 -8.70
C SER A 37 6.68 44.97 -7.73
N SER A 38 7.48 45.97 -7.40
CA SER A 38 8.74 45.93 -6.67
C SER A 38 8.58 45.62 -5.17
N SER A 39 8.21 44.38 -4.85
CA SER A 39 8.44 43.76 -3.54
C SER A 39 8.44 42.25 -3.76
N GLY A 40 9.65 41.70 -3.85
CA GLY A 40 9.89 40.31 -4.24
C GLY A 40 9.42 39.32 -3.19
N ALA A 41 8.17 38.88 -3.27
CA ALA A 41 7.69 37.57 -2.82
C ALA A 41 6.20 37.42 -3.17
N ALA A 42 5.86 37.37 -4.46
CA ALA A 42 4.55 36.88 -4.89
C ALA A 42 4.73 35.45 -5.46
N GLY A 43 4.64 34.44 -4.58
CA GLY A 43 4.72 33.03 -4.96
C GLY A 43 4.63 32.09 -3.76
N PHE A 44 4.11 30.87 -3.97
CA PHE A 44 4.11 29.79 -2.97
C PHE A 44 5.34 28.89 -3.17
N VAL A 45 6.03 28.54 -2.08
CA VAL A 45 7.16 27.59 -2.08
C VAL A 45 6.69 26.28 -1.45
N TYR A 46 6.67 25.20 -2.23
CA TYR A 46 6.57 23.85 -1.68
C TYR A 46 7.96 23.44 -1.17
N SER A 47 8.14 23.43 0.15
CA SER A 47 9.40 23.00 0.80
C SER A 47 9.50 21.48 0.97
N GLY A 48 8.63 20.71 0.32
CA GLY A 48 8.49 19.26 0.52
C GLY A 48 9.37 18.44 -0.43
N LEU A 49 9.47 17.15 -0.14
CA LEU A 49 10.24 16.19 -0.93
C LEU A 49 9.46 15.70 -2.16
N ARG A 50 10.23 15.19 -3.14
CA ARG A 50 9.76 14.60 -4.40
C ARG A 50 8.68 13.56 -4.12
N GLN A 51 7.58 13.62 -4.86
CA GLN A 51 6.39 12.82 -4.60
C GLN A 51 6.65 11.33 -4.85
N GLU A 52 6.48 10.51 -3.82
CA GLU A 52 6.17 9.09 -3.99
C GLU A 52 4.67 8.99 -4.29
N ILE A 53 4.31 8.63 -5.53
CA ILE A 53 2.91 8.45 -5.92
C ILE A 53 2.42 7.15 -5.27
N VAL A 54 1.55 7.29 -4.27
CA VAL A 54 0.90 6.15 -3.63
C VAL A 54 -0.40 5.83 -4.34
N PRO A 55 -0.64 4.58 -4.78
CA PRO A 55 -1.90 4.21 -5.40
C PRO A 55 -3.07 4.48 -4.44
N GLN A 56 -4.05 5.30 -4.84
CA GLN A 56 -5.23 5.58 -4.01
C GLN A 56 -5.97 4.29 -3.63
N ARG A 57 -5.98 3.30 -4.53
CA ARG A 57 -6.58 1.99 -4.30
C ARG A 57 -5.91 1.21 -3.15
N LEU A 58 -4.61 1.41 -2.90
CA LEU A 58 -3.90 0.81 -1.76
C LEU A 58 -4.44 1.36 -0.44
N LEU A 59 -4.70 2.67 -0.42
CA LEU A 59 -5.25 3.35 0.75
C LEU A 59 -6.71 2.95 1.00
N LEU A 60 -7.48 2.68 -0.06
CA LEU A 60 -8.89 2.30 0.00
C LEU A 60 -9.13 0.79 0.16
N ASP A 61 -8.12 -0.06 -0.05
CA ASP A 61 -8.27 -1.51 0.12
C ASP A 61 -8.53 -1.86 1.59
N SER A 62 -9.77 -2.26 1.88
CA SER A 62 -10.24 -2.59 3.23
C SER A 62 -9.64 -3.89 3.78
N ARG A 63 -9.01 -4.72 2.92
CA ARG A 63 -8.32 -5.95 3.31
C ARG A 63 -6.96 -5.68 3.94
N LEU A 64 -6.42 -4.47 3.78
CA LEU A 64 -5.13 -4.05 4.32
C LEU A 64 -5.30 -3.24 5.61
N THR A 65 -4.45 -3.50 6.61
CA THR A 65 -4.26 -2.60 7.74
C THR A 65 -3.19 -1.55 7.41
N PRO A 66 -3.04 -0.48 8.21
CA PRO A 66 -1.96 0.49 8.02
C PRO A 66 -0.57 -0.14 7.94
N LEU A 67 -0.33 -1.27 8.63
CA LEU A 67 0.96 -1.94 8.58
C LEU A 67 1.26 -2.51 7.19
N GLU A 68 0.29 -3.17 6.54
CA GLU A 68 0.53 -3.75 5.21
C GLU A 68 0.63 -2.66 4.14
N ARG A 69 -0.14 -1.58 4.26
CA ARG A 69 -0.01 -0.39 3.40
C ARG A 69 1.39 0.22 3.53
N ASN A 70 1.88 0.39 4.76
CA ASN A 70 3.25 0.82 5.01
C ASN A 70 4.27 -0.17 4.45
N GLY A 71 4.02 -1.48 4.58
CA GLY A 71 4.79 -2.55 3.94
C GLY A 71 5.02 -2.30 2.46
N TRP A 72 3.94 -2.07 1.72
CA TRP A 72 4.01 -1.78 0.28
C TRP A 72 4.85 -0.52 -0.03
N LEU A 73 4.70 0.56 0.74
CA LEU A 73 5.48 1.79 0.56
C LEU A 73 6.98 1.54 0.78
N VAL A 74 7.33 0.78 1.82
CA VAL A 74 8.71 0.42 2.12
C VAL A 74 9.29 -0.44 0.99
N PHE A 75 8.53 -1.40 0.44
CA PHE A 75 8.96 -2.15 -0.73
C PHE A 75 9.24 -1.23 -1.92
N LYS A 76 8.34 -0.29 -2.22
CA LYS A 76 8.51 0.67 -3.32
C LYS A 76 9.76 1.54 -3.14
N MET A 77 9.91 2.13 -1.95
CA MET A 77 11.05 2.99 -1.61
C MET A 77 12.38 2.23 -1.73
N LEU A 78 12.44 0.98 -1.25
CA LEU A 78 13.66 0.18 -1.32
C LEU A 78 13.99 -0.19 -2.77
N LEU A 79 13.00 -0.55 -3.59
CA LEU A 79 13.20 -0.78 -5.02
C LEU A 79 13.68 0.47 -5.76
N ASP A 80 13.14 1.66 -5.42
CA ASP A 80 13.59 2.91 -6.03
C ASP A 80 15.04 3.26 -5.68
N LYS A 81 15.51 2.87 -4.49
CA LYS A 81 16.89 3.11 -4.03
C LYS A 81 17.88 2.04 -4.47
N GLN A 82 17.44 0.79 -4.62
CA GLN A 82 18.31 -0.38 -4.84
C GLN A 82 18.12 -1.02 -6.22
N GLY A 83 17.21 -0.50 -7.05
CA GLY A 83 16.85 -1.09 -8.33
C GLY A 83 16.06 -2.40 -8.18
N TYR A 84 16.31 -3.36 -9.07
CA TYR A 84 15.62 -4.66 -9.09
C TYR A 84 16.12 -5.66 -8.03
N SER A 85 17.02 -5.25 -7.12
CA SER A 85 17.50 -6.11 -6.06
C SER A 85 16.40 -6.34 -5.02
N VAL A 86 16.15 -7.61 -4.68
CA VAL A 86 15.09 -7.98 -3.72
C VAL A 86 15.49 -7.52 -2.31
N PRO A 87 14.66 -6.71 -1.63
CA PRO A 87 14.90 -6.34 -0.24
C PRO A 87 15.00 -7.57 0.66
N ARG A 88 16.05 -7.66 1.49
CA ARG A 88 16.17 -8.73 2.48
C ARG A 88 15.21 -8.46 3.63
N TYR A 89 14.86 -9.52 4.38
CA TYR A 89 14.04 -9.38 5.58
C TYR A 89 14.59 -8.29 6.51
N GLN A 90 15.91 -8.26 6.73
CA GLN A 90 16.59 -7.30 7.60
C GLN A 90 16.42 -5.84 7.14
N ASP A 91 16.28 -5.60 5.84
CA ASP A 91 16.09 -4.26 5.28
C ASP A 91 14.67 -3.72 5.59
N LEU A 92 13.71 -4.63 5.78
CA LEU A 92 12.31 -4.30 6.09
C LEU A 92 12.07 -4.10 7.60
N GLN A 93 12.84 -4.78 8.46
CA GLN A 93 12.61 -4.80 9.91
C GLN A 93 12.54 -3.39 10.56
N PRO A 94 13.40 -2.42 10.20
CA PRO A 94 13.37 -1.09 10.81
C PRO A 94 12.08 -0.31 10.51
N TYR A 95 11.47 -0.55 9.35
CA TYR A 95 10.33 0.25 8.88
C TYR A 95 8.97 -0.35 9.24
N LEU A 96 8.93 -1.62 9.64
CA LEU A 96 7.70 -2.36 9.96
C LEU A 96 7.52 -2.62 11.46
N ALA A 97 8.31 -1.93 12.29
CA ALA A 97 8.13 -1.96 13.74
C ALA A 97 6.78 -1.33 14.11
N GLN A 98 6.07 -1.94 15.07
CA GLN A 98 4.76 -1.46 15.51
C GLN A 98 4.85 -0.49 16.70
N THR A 99 6.02 -0.41 17.34
CA THR A 99 6.25 0.44 18.52
C THR A 99 7.36 1.45 18.22
N PRO A 100 7.14 2.76 18.43
CA PRO A 100 8.18 3.77 18.21
C PRO A 100 9.32 3.57 19.21
N TYR A 101 10.57 3.70 18.73
CA TYR A 101 11.79 3.42 19.51
C TYR A 101 11.86 2.00 20.12
N GLY A 102 11.01 1.08 19.63
CA GLY A 102 10.99 -0.31 20.07
C GLY A 102 11.93 -1.20 19.26
N GLU A 103 11.82 -2.50 19.51
CA GLU A 103 12.53 -3.51 18.71
C GLU A 103 12.09 -3.47 17.25
N GLN A 104 13.01 -3.84 16.36
CA GLN A 104 12.70 -3.95 14.94
C GLN A 104 11.65 -5.05 14.70
N ALA A 105 10.93 -4.98 13.57
CA ALA A 105 9.88 -5.95 13.27
C ALA A 105 10.41 -7.39 13.27
N SER A 106 9.66 -8.32 13.86
CA SER A 106 10.02 -9.74 13.81
C SER A 106 9.94 -10.28 12.38
N ARG A 107 10.69 -11.37 12.10
CA ARG A 107 10.56 -12.08 10.81
C ARG A 107 9.14 -12.58 10.56
N GLU A 108 8.43 -12.99 11.61
CA GLU A 108 7.02 -13.37 11.53
C GLU A 108 6.15 -12.21 11.07
N THR A 109 6.39 -11.00 11.57
CA THR A 109 5.68 -9.79 11.16
C THR A 109 5.89 -9.51 9.67
N ILE A 110 7.13 -9.60 9.20
CA ILE A 110 7.43 -9.39 7.77
C ILE A 110 6.78 -10.47 6.91
N SER A 111 6.89 -11.74 7.30
CA SER A 111 6.26 -12.85 6.59
C SER A 111 4.74 -12.67 6.50
N ARG A 112 4.11 -12.18 7.57
CA ARG A 112 2.68 -11.84 7.60
C ARG A 112 2.35 -10.71 6.63
N VAL A 113 3.12 -9.63 6.62
CA VAL A 113 2.93 -8.51 5.69
C VAL A 113 3.04 -8.98 4.24
N ILE A 114 4.07 -9.77 3.91
CA ILE A 114 4.25 -10.36 2.58
C ILE A 114 3.08 -11.28 2.22
N ALA A 115 2.63 -12.14 3.15
CA ALA A 115 1.51 -13.04 2.91
C ALA A 115 0.21 -12.28 2.61
N ILE A 116 -0.11 -11.24 3.39
CA ILE A 116 -1.29 -10.42 3.15
C ILE A 116 -1.17 -9.66 1.83
N LEU A 117 -0.03 -9.03 1.53
CA LEU A 117 0.18 -8.32 0.25
C LEU A 117 0.09 -9.26 -0.96
N ARG A 118 0.52 -10.53 -0.81
CA ARG A 118 0.33 -11.57 -1.83
C ARG A 118 -1.14 -11.98 -1.97
N MET A 119 -1.83 -12.32 -0.88
CA MET A 119 -3.25 -12.69 -0.92
C MET A 119 -4.13 -11.56 -1.48
N THR A 120 -3.78 -10.31 -1.19
CA THR A 120 -4.47 -9.13 -1.72
C THR A 120 -3.95 -8.69 -3.09
N ARG A 121 -2.98 -9.42 -3.67
CA ARG A 121 -2.44 -9.27 -5.03
C ARG A 121 -1.73 -7.95 -5.32
N TRP A 122 -1.31 -7.24 -4.28
CA TRP A 122 -0.42 -6.08 -4.40
C TRP A 122 1.03 -6.46 -4.68
N ILE A 123 1.40 -7.73 -4.40
CA ILE A 123 2.69 -8.34 -4.74
C ILE A 123 2.44 -9.75 -5.27
N SER A 124 3.22 -10.21 -6.25
CA SER A 124 3.22 -11.61 -6.71
C SER A 124 4.60 -12.25 -6.52
N LEU A 125 4.64 -13.55 -6.17
CA LEU A 125 5.89 -14.32 -6.14
C LEU A 125 6.13 -14.95 -7.52
N LEU A 126 7.14 -14.48 -8.23
CA LEU A 126 7.47 -14.96 -9.59
C LEU A 126 8.32 -16.24 -9.56
N ALA A 127 9.30 -16.30 -8.67
CA ALA A 127 10.21 -17.44 -8.60
C ALA A 127 10.80 -17.61 -7.20
N GLN A 128 11.02 -18.87 -6.82
CA GLN A 128 11.93 -19.23 -5.74
C GLN A 128 13.23 -19.68 -6.39
N GLY A 129 14.21 -18.79 -6.48
CA GLY A 129 15.52 -19.11 -7.03
C GLY A 129 16.11 -20.26 -6.23
N ARG A 130 16.37 -21.39 -6.87
CA ARG A 130 17.23 -22.46 -6.37
C ARG A 130 18.43 -22.50 -7.30
N ASP A 131 19.62 -22.41 -6.73
CA ASP A 131 20.87 -22.60 -7.43
C ASP A 131 20.88 -24.02 -8.01
N SER A 132 20.88 -24.13 -9.34
CA SER A 132 20.87 -25.41 -10.03
C SER A 132 22.16 -26.22 -9.82
N GLY A 133 23.25 -25.58 -9.41
CA GLY A 133 24.52 -26.24 -9.13
C GLY A 133 24.68 -26.71 -7.68
N THR A 134 24.17 -25.94 -6.71
CA THR A 134 24.34 -26.26 -5.27
C THR A 134 23.06 -26.68 -4.55
N GLY A 135 21.90 -26.58 -5.21
CA GLY A 135 20.59 -26.84 -4.61
C GLY A 135 20.14 -25.81 -3.57
N ARG A 136 20.94 -24.76 -3.33
CA ARG A 136 20.66 -23.72 -2.33
C ARG A 136 19.59 -22.76 -2.84
N ILE A 137 18.66 -22.37 -1.97
CA ILE A 137 17.67 -21.35 -2.29
C ILE A 137 18.40 -20.00 -2.38
N VAL A 138 18.49 -19.43 -3.58
CA VAL A 138 19.12 -18.13 -3.92
C VAL A 138 18.22 -16.96 -3.53
N GLY A 139 16.90 -17.17 -3.40
CA GLY A 139 15.98 -16.17 -2.86
C GLY A 139 14.60 -16.20 -3.49
N ASN A 140 13.66 -15.43 -2.94
CA ASN A 140 12.32 -15.25 -3.50
C ASN A 140 12.31 -13.99 -4.37
N MET A 141 11.79 -14.07 -5.59
CA MET A 141 11.62 -12.93 -6.49
C MET A 141 10.17 -12.46 -6.46
N TYR A 142 9.97 -11.18 -6.12
CA TYR A 142 8.65 -10.57 -6.02
C TYR A 142 8.46 -9.50 -7.09
N ILE A 143 7.23 -9.38 -7.59
CA ILE A 143 6.78 -8.27 -8.43
C ILE A 143 5.88 -7.38 -7.57
N LEU A 144 6.21 -6.09 -7.51
CA LEU A 144 5.39 -5.08 -6.85
C LEU A 144 4.42 -4.47 -7.86
N HIS A 145 3.12 -4.44 -7.55
CA HIS A 145 2.09 -3.93 -8.45
C HIS A 145 1.56 -2.58 -7.99
N GLU A 146 1.22 -1.72 -8.95
CA GLU A 146 0.57 -0.42 -8.71
C GLU A 146 -0.95 -0.54 -8.48
N ASP A 147 -1.54 -1.68 -8.83
CA ASP A 147 -2.95 -2.05 -8.62
C ASP A 147 -2.97 -3.56 -8.32
N PRO A 148 -3.82 -4.07 -7.42
CA PRO A 148 -4.02 -5.50 -7.25
C PRO A 148 -4.32 -6.15 -8.59
N VAL A 149 -3.47 -7.11 -8.97
CA VAL A 149 -3.71 -7.93 -10.17
C VAL A 149 -4.99 -8.73 -10.01
N THR A 150 -5.58 -9.18 -11.11
CA THR A 150 -6.79 -10.01 -11.04
C THR A 150 -6.48 -11.38 -10.43
N VAL A 151 -7.52 -12.14 -10.07
CA VAL A 151 -7.35 -13.50 -9.53
C VAL A 151 -6.56 -14.36 -10.52
N GLN A 152 -6.93 -14.28 -11.79
CA GLN A 152 -6.37 -15.11 -12.86
C GLN A 152 -4.92 -14.72 -13.17
N GLU A 153 -4.61 -13.42 -13.18
CA GLU A 153 -3.23 -12.93 -13.30
C GLU A 153 -2.37 -13.42 -12.13
N ALA A 154 -2.91 -13.39 -10.91
CA ALA A 154 -2.21 -13.90 -9.73
C ALA A 154 -1.90 -15.39 -9.84
N GLU A 155 -2.84 -16.22 -10.27
CA GLU A 155 -2.62 -17.66 -10.49
C GLU A 155 -1.59 -17.95 -11.59
N MET A 156 -1.53 -17.11 -12.63
CA MET A 156 -0.56 -17.26 -13.72
C MET A 156 0.86 -16.87 -13.29
N ILE A 157 1.01 -15.80 -12.50
CA ILE A 157 2.30 -15.28 -12.08
C ILE A 157 2.84 -16.06 -10.87
N ASP A 158 1.98 -16.35 -9.90
CA ASP A 158 2.32 -16.98 -8.62
C ASP A 158 1.69 -18.37 -8.56
N THR A 159 2.45 -19.38 -9.00
CA THR A 159 1.98 -20.77 -9.09
C THR A 159 1.54 -21.37 -7.76
N GLY A 160 1.97 -20.78 -6.63
CA GLY A 160 1.58 -21.18 -5.28
C GLY A 160 0.46 -20.32 -4.68
N TYR A 161 -0.22 -19.48 -5.46
CA TYR A 161 -1.20 -18.53 -4.95
C TYR A 161 -2.42 -19.19 -4.30
N ALA A 162 -3.05 -20.16 -4.97
CA ALA A 162 -4.21 -20.88 -4.42
C ALA A 162 -3.86 -21.66 -3.13
N GLU A 163 -2.66 -22.27 -3.09
CA GLU A 163 -2.14 -22.95 -1.90
C GLU A 163 -1.88 -21.95 -0.76
N LEU A 164 -1.32 -20.77 -1.07
CA LEU A 164 -1.12 -19.70 -0.10
C LEU A 164 -2.43 -19.29 0.55
N VAL A 165 -3.49 -19.07 -0.23
CA VAL A 165 -4.81 -18.69 0.30
C VAL A 165 -5.35 -19.82 1.19
N THR A 166 -5.35 -21.06 0.70
CA THR A 166 -5.86 -22.24 1.42
C THR A 166 -5.15 -22.45 2.76
N LYS A 167 -3.82 -22.31 2.77
CA LYS A 167 -3.00 -22.41 3.99
C LYS A 167 -3.39 -21.33 5.02
N ASN A 168 -3.63 -20.10 4.56
CA ASN A 168 -3.91 -18.97 5.45
C ASN A 168 -5.34 -18.96 6.03
N LEU A 169 -6.26 -19.78 5.50
CA LEU A 169 -7.57 -20.03 6.13
C LEU A 169 -7.43 -20.56 7.57
N HIS A 170 -6.35 -21.28 7.85
CA HIS A 170 -6.07 -21.88 9.17
C HIS A 170 -4.93 -21.15 9.92
N HIS A 171 -4.59 -19.92 9.52
CA HIS A 171 -3.52 -19.16 10.16
C HIS A 171 -3.85 -18.83 11.63
N ASN A 172 -2.87 -18.79 12.53
CA ASN A 172 -3.10 -18.51 13.96
C ASN A 172 -3.71 -17.12 14.21
N ILE A 173 -3.28 -16.13 13.42
CA ILE A 173 -3.75 -14.74 13.51
C ILE A 173 -5.11 -14.56 12.82
N LYS A 174 -6.08 -14.02 13.56
CA LYS A 174 -7.47 -13.80 13.10
C LYS A 174 -7.57 -12.91 11.85
N SER A 175 -6.83 -11.81 11.80
CA SER A 175 -6.88 -10.89 10.65
C SER A 175 -6.44 -11.56 9.35
N VAL A 176 -5.41 -12.40 9.39
CA VAL A 176 -4.93 -13.18 8.24
C VAL A 176 -6.02 -14.15 7.76
N ARG A 177 -6.71 -14.85 8.68
CA ARG A 177 -7.81 -15.75 8.32
C ARG A 177 -8.98 -15.03 7.66
N ILE A 178 -9.34 -13.84 8.17
CA ILE A 178 -10.43 -13.02 7.59
C ILE A 178 -10.09 -12.65 6.14
N VAL A 179 -8.85 -12.17 5.90
CA VAL A 179 -8.41 -11.84 4.54
C VAL A 179 -8.41 -13.08 3.66
N ALA A 180 -7.89 -14.21 4.14
CA ALA A 180 -7.88 -15.47 3.39
C ALA A 180 -9.29 -15.96 3.03
N GLY A 181 -10.26 -15.83 3.94
CA GLY A 181 -11.66 -16.19 3.70
C GLY A 181 -12.28 -15.38 2.56
N ASN A 182 -12.18 -14.05 2.63
CA ASN A 182 -12.68 -13.16 1.57
C ASN A 182 -12.01 -13.46 0.22
N VAL A 183 -10.70 -13.67 0.22
CA VAL A 183 -9.95 -13.99 -1.01
C VAL A 183 -10.30 -15.38 -1.56
N ALA A 184 -10.63 -16.35 -0.71
CA ALA A 184 -11.07 -17.66 -1.15
C ALA A 184 -12.46 -17.61 -1.82
N GLU A 185 -13.37 -16.77 -1.32
CA GLU A 185 -14.65 -16.50 -1.98
C GLU A 185 -14.43 -15.85 -3.35
N GLU A 186 -13.58 -14.81 -3.43
CA GLU A 186 -13.19 -14.19 -4.72
C GLU A 186 -12.58 -15.20 -5.71
N LEU A 187 -11.78 -16.15 -5.21
CA LEU A 187 -11.17 -17.20 -6.03
C LEU A 187 -12.20 -18.19 -6.57
N ALA A 188 -13.19 -18.57 -5.75
CA ALA A 188 -14.27 -19.44 -6.15
C ALA A 188 -15.19 -18.78 -7.20
N GLU A 189 -15.46 -17.47 -7.06
CA GLU A 189 -16.25 -16.70 -8.03
C GLU A 189 -15.52 -16.49 -9.36
N ALA A 190 -14.20 -16.33 -9.32
CA ALA A 190 -13.39 -16.14 -10.52
C ALA A 190 -13.15 -17.44 -11.30
N ALA A 191 -13.42 -18.62 -10.71
CA ALA A 191 -13.21 -19.91 -11.35
C ALA A 191 -14.00 -20.01 -12.67
N GLY A 192 -13.28 -20.14 -13.79
CA GLY A 192 -13.86 -20.26 -15.13
C GLY A 192 -14.17 -18.93 -15.84
N THR A 193 -13.79 -17.80 -15.26
CA THR A 193 -13.89 -16.49 -15.93
C THR A 193 -12.66 -16.20 -16.79
N VAL A 194 -12.86 -15.51 -17.91
CA VAL A 194 -11.77 -15.13 -18.83
C VAL A 194 -10.95 -13.98 -18.23
N ILE A 195 -9.63 -14.02 -18.43
CA ILE A 195 -8.73 -12.95 -17.98
C ILE A 195 -9.09 -11.65 -18.71
N PRO A 196 -9.48 -10.57 -18.00
CA PRO A 196 -9.82 -9.31 -18.64
C PRO A 196 -8.57 -8.66 -19.24
N THR A 197 -8.74 -7.99 -20.38
CA THR A 197 -7.68 -7.19 -20.98
C THR A 197 -7.43 -5.91 -20.18
N ARG A 198 -6.30 -5.24 -20.43
CA ARG A 198 -6.02 -3.93 -19.81
C ARG A 198 -7.07 -2.87 -20.16
N LEU A 199 -7.69 -2.95 -21.34
CA LEU A 199 -8.79 -2.07 -21.71
C LEU A 199 -10.05 -2.37 -20.89
N ASP A 200 -10.35 -3.64 -20.65
CA ASP A 200 -11.50 -4.04 -19.82
C ASP A 200 -11.33 -3.52 -18.38
N ILE A 201 -10.12 -3.62 -17.82
CA ILE A 201 -9.80 -3.09 -16.48
C ILE A 201 -9.98 -1.56 -16.43
N LEU A 202 -9.54 -0.84 -17.47
CA LEU A 202 -9.72 0.61 -17.57
C LEU A 202 -11.18 0.99 -17.70
N GLN A 203 -11.95 0.26 -18.51
CA GLN A 203 -13.38 0.47 -18.69
C GLN A 203 -14.13 0.28 -17.36
N GLN A 204 -13.88 -0.84 -16.66
CA GLN A 204 -14.45 -1.08 -15.34
C GLN A 204 -14.12 0.04 -14.35
N ARG A 205 -12.91 0.61 -14.42
CA ARG A 205 -12.53 1.74 -13.54
C ARG A 205 -13.33 3.00 -13.86
N ILE A 206 -13.56 3.30 -15.13
CA ILE A 206 -14.39 4.44 -15.56
C ILE A 206 -15.82 4.25 -15.07
N GLU A 207 -16.39 3.06 -15.23
CA GLU A 207 -17.74 2.69 -14.78
C GLU A 207 -17.90 2.76 -13.25
N ASN A 208 -16.89 2.32 -12.50
CA ASN A 208 -16.88 2.39 -11.03
C ASN A 208 -16.73 3.83 -10.51
N THR A 209 -16.03 4.70 -11.25
CA THR A 209 -15.87 6.11 -10.90
C THR A 209 -17.12 6.91 -11.21
N SER A 210 -17.77 6.65 -12.36
CA SER A 210 -19.03 7.31 -12.75
C SER A 210 -20.21 6.88 -11.88
N SER A 211 -20.30 5.60 -11.51
CA SER A 211 -21.32 5.09 -10.59
C SER A 211 -21.16 5.61 -9.16
N SER A 212 -19.93 5.81 -8.67
CA SER A 212 -19.68 6.46 -7.37
C SER A 212 -20.05 7.96 -7.37
N GLN A 213 -19.98 8.65 -8.52
CA GLN A 213 -20.46 10.04 -8.64
C GLN A 213 -22.00 10.14 -8.71
N GLN A 214 -22.70 9.10 -9.16
CA GLN A 214 -24.17 9.06 -9.19
C GLN A 214 -24.81 8.60 -7.87
N LYS A 215 -24.07 7.93 -6.99
CA LYS A 215 -24.57 7.41 -5.71
C LYS A 215 -24.28 8.36 -4.53
N VAL A 216 -24.52 9.66 -4.70
CA VAL A 216 -24.75 10.56 -3.56
C VAL A 216 -26.24 10.43 -3.19
N PRO A 217 -26.61 9.74 -2.11
CA PRO A 217 -27.97 9.84 -1.63
C PRO A 217 -28.15 11.27 -1.12
N ARG A 218 -28.89 12.10 -1.88
CA ARG A 218 -29.60 13.24 -1.32
C ARG A 218 -30.74 12.70 -0.46
N SER A 219 -30.42 12.08 0.67
CA SER A 219 -31.37 11.93 1.77
C SER A 219 -31.08 13.04 2.77
N SER A 220 -31.85 14.12 2.62
CA SER A 220 -32.17 15.01 3.72
C SER A 220 -32.75 14.16 4.84
N ASP A 221 -32.01 13.99 5.91
CA ASP A 221 -32.50 14.21 7.27
C ASP A 221 -31.28 14.42 8.16
N SER A 222 -30.99 15.70 8.40
CA SER A 222 -30.12 16.11 9.50
C SER A 222 -30.75 15.58 10.79
N GLU A 223 -30.25 14.46 11.29
CA GLU A 223 -30.49 14.11 12.69
C GLU A 223 -29.94 15.27 13.53
N ARG A 224 -30.87 16.08 14.05
CA ARG A 224 -30.63 17.07 15.09
C ARG A 224 -29.72 16.43 16.12
N GLY A 225 -28.52 16.99 16.26
CA GLY A 225 -27.67 16.70 17.40
C GLY A 225 -28.52 16.78 18.65
N LYS A 226 -28.67 15.67 19.37
CA LYS A 226 -29.14 15.72 20.74
C LYS A 226 -28.13 16.61 21.46
N ILE A 227 -28.56 17.83 21.74
CA ILE A 227 -27.85 18.78 22.58
C ILE A 227 -27.76 18.10 23.95
N THR A 228 -26.69 17.36 24.18
CA THR A 228 -26.33 16.86 25.51
C THR A 228 -25.92 18.10 26.30
N LEU A 229 -26.91 18.74 26.92
CA LEU A 229 -26.69 19.67 28.03
C LEU A 229 -25.94 18.88 29.10
N VAL A 230 -24.62 19.09 29.17
CA VAL A 230 -23.78 18.64 30.28
C VAL A 230 -24.26 19.39 31.52
N ARG A 231 -25.27 18.82 32.18
CA ARG A 231 -25.74 19.30 33.47
C ARG A 231 -24.77 18.76 34.51
N ASN A 232 -23.84 19.60 34.93
CA ASN A 232 -23.01 19.37 36.10
C ASN A 232 -23.95 19.20 37.33
N PRO A 233 -24.06 18.01 37.95
CA PRO A 233 -24.86 17.84 39.14
C PRO A 233 -23.96 18.13 40.34
N ASN A 234 -23.59 19.39 40.53
CA ASN A 234 -23.08 19.87 41.80
C ASN A 234 -23.66 21.26 42.05
N SER A 235 -24.93 21.28 42.45
CA SER A 235 -25.51 22.45 43.12
C SER A 235 -25.61 22.17 44.61
N ALA A 236 -24.83 22.95 45.35
CA ALA A 236 -25.14 23.56 46.63
C ALA A 236 -25.63 22.65 47.77
N LYS A 237 -24.72 22.41 48.73
CA LYS A 237 -25.10 22.48 50.15
C LYS A 237 -25.68 23.89 50.41
N LYS A 238 -26.85 23.91 51.05
CA LYS A 238 -27.73 25.05 51.33
C LYS A 238 -27.00 26.28 51.91
N PRO A 239 -27.49 27.51 51.60
CA PRO A 239 -27.18 28.70 52.38
C PRO A 239 -28.08 28.75 53.63
N SER A 240 -27.52 29.16 54.77
CA SER A 240 -28.28 29.57 55.95
C SER A 240 -27.61 30.80 56.55
N SER A 241 -28.18 31.95 56.24
CA SER A 241 -28.35 33.12 57.11
C SER A 241 -27.09 33.72 57.78
N GLU A 242 -26.63 34.83 57.20
CA GLU A 242 -26.01 36.01 57.83
C GLU A 242 -26.89 36.61 58.98
N PRO A 243 -26.48 37.66 59.76
CA PRO A 243 -25.24 38.48 59.71
C PRO A 243 -24.64 38.90 61.09
N ARG A 244 -23.65 39.82 61.03
CA ARG A 244 -23.15 40.79 62.05
C ARG A 244 -22.19 40.23 63.12
N ALA A 245 -21.28 40.98 63.72
CA ALA A 245 -20.58 42.25 63.50
C ALA A 245 -19.58 42.35 64.69
N CYS A 246 -18.63 43.28 64.59
CA CYS A 246 -17.56 43.61 65.55
C CYS A 246 -16.30 42.76 65.46
#